data_AF-A0A8D8CJA6-F1
#
_entry.id   AF-A0A8D8CJA6-F1
#
_cell.length_a   1.000
_cell.length_b   1.000
_cell.length_c   1.000
_cell.angle_alpha   90.00
_cell.angle_beta   90.00
_cell.angle_gamma   90.00
#
_symmetry.space_group_name_H-M   'P 1'
#
loop_
_entity.id
_entity.type
_entity.pdbx_description
1 polymer ?
#
loop_
_entity_poly.entity_id
_entity_poly.type
_entity_poly.pdbx_seq_one_letter_code
_entity_poly.pdbx_strand_id
1 'polypeptide(L)'
;RALVPNKLLVLIQNRTCVVANCDSTSLDSKIRFTMFTFGFKVSEPSNEDSEEVVEEKSSQDSQTWFECSELVLPDDLRSGITIDPDHLHVFLASVDIQVEYINCLTLDKEELSQDVLVAEHDHSDLVPGQYEGGLKVWECTFDLGELMAEREQVTKLFKGATVLDLGCGSGILGILAAKLGATKVVFQDYNKDVIEKVTMKNYSINCCGEESEEGTSSSSTVKPEAQFYCGDWGSFVEKDDTQYDVILTAETIYSTNSYDKLIKLFKSKLKPDGVILLAAKTYYFGVGGGLRLFEKALQEDGHFSHRTAWECESGVKREILEIKAKPQTSE
;
A
#
# COMPACT_ATOMS: atom_id res chain seq x y z
N ARG A 1 1.27 43.82 4.74
CA ARG A 1 1.32 42.63 5.61
C ARG A 1 -0.11 42.28 6.01
N ALA A 2 -0.77 41.42 5.23
CA ALA A 2 -2.03 40.80 5.58
C ALA A 2 -1.90 39.33 5.19
N LEU A 3 -1.95 38.44 6.18
CA LEU A 3 -2.00 36.99 5.96
C LEU A 3 -3.42 36.66 5.47
N VAL A 4 -3.50 36.02 4.31
CA VAL A 4 -4.76 35.45 3.79
C VAL A 4 -4.83 34.01 4.31
N PRO A 5 -5.91 33.58 5.00
CA PRO A 5 -6.06 32.19 5.46
C PRO A 5 -6.15 31.22 4.26
N ASN A 6 -5.75 29.96 4.45
CA ASN A 6 -5.84 28.86 3.46
C ASN A 6 -4.99 29.03 2.19
N LYS A 7 -3.73 29.47 2.31
CA LYS A 7 -2.76 29.33 1.23
C LYS A 7 -1.68 28.33 1.60
N LEU A 8 -1.58 27.26 0.80
CA LEU A 8 -0.44 26.37 0.76
C LEU A 8 0.80 27.21 0.41
N LEU A 9 1.75 27.32 1.33
CA LEU A 9 3.02 27.97 1.04
C LEU A 9 4.02 26.88 0.66
N VAL A 10 4.31 26.74 -0.64
CA VAL A 10 5.37 25.86 -1.13
C VAL A 10 6.65 26.69 -1.22
N LEU A 11 7.54 26.51 -0.25
CA LEU A 11 8.91 27.05 -0.34
C LEU A 11 9.80 25.97 -0.93
N ILE A 12 10.34 26.24 -2.11
CA ILE A 12 11.42 25.45 -2.72
C ILE A 12 12.70 26.21 -2.49
N GLN A 13 13.47 25.80 -1.49
CA GLN A 13 14.86 26.18 -1.31
C GLN A 13 15.66 24.92 -1.03
N ASN A 14 16.78 24.75 -1.73
CA ASN A 14 17.71 23.63 -1.56
C ASN A 14 17.03 22.25 -1.51
N ARG A 15 16.30 21.88 -2.58
CA ARG A 15 15.75 20.53 -2.81
C ARG A 15 14.78 20.03 -1.74
N THR A 16 14.22 20.92 -0.92
CA THR A 16 13.21 20.58 0.09
C THR A 16 11.88 21.21 -0.32
N CYS A 17 10.80 20.41 -0.35
CA CYS A 17 9.44 20.91 -0.55
C CYS A 17 8.77 21.02 0.83
N VAL A 18 8.59 22.25 1.32
CA VAL A 18 7.92 22.47 2.60
C VAL A 18 6.44 22.72 2.33
N VAL A 19 5.55 21.88 2.86
CA VAL A 19 4.11 22.10 2.88
C VAL A 19 3.71 22.45 4.30
N ALA A 20 3.38 23.72 4.54
CA ALA A 20 2.86 24.16 5.83
C ALA A 20 1.35 24.39 5.75
N ASN A 21 0.60 23.78 6.66
CA ASN A 21 -0.81 24.11 6.89
C ASN A 21 -0.89 25.03 8.12
N CYS A 22 -1.55 26.18 7.99
CA CYS A 22 -1.58 27.19 9.03
C CYS A 22 -2.97 27.23 9.66
N ASP A 23 -3.17 26.50 10.76
CA ASP A 23 -4.38 26.61 11.56
C ASP A 23 -4.31 27.88 12.40
N SER A 24 -5.01 28.92 11.94
CA SER A 24 -5.06 30.20 12.63
C SER A 24 -6.05 30.14 13.79
N THR A 25 -5.58 30.08 15.03
CA THR A 25 -6.20 30.76 16.20
C THR A 25 -5.30 30.75 17.45
N SER A 26 -4.02 31.13 17.35
CA SER A 26 -3.24 31.56 18.53
C SER A 26 -1.91 32.16 18.11
N LEU A 27 -1.63 33.39 18.53
CA LEU A 27 -0.40 34.13 18.21
C LEU A 27 0.86 33.61 18.93
N ASP A 28 0.78 32.48 19.65
CA ASP A 28 1.88 31.95 20.48
C ASP A 28 2.11 30.43 20.34
N SER A 29 1.59 29.79 19.28
CA SER A 29 1.87 28.37 19.02
C SER A 29 3.19 28.20 18.28
N LYS A 30 4.15 27.48 18.90
CA LYS A 30 5.34 26.95 18.22
C LYS A 30 4.86 26.12 17.02
N ILE A 31 5.09 26.62 15.81
CA ILE A 31 4.89 25.85 14.58
C ILE A 31 5.85 24.65 14.64
N ARG A 32 5.31 23.45 14.85
CA ARG A 32 6.04 22.20 14.63
C ARG A 32 6.03 21.95 13.13
N PHE A 33 7.18 22.07 12.50
CA PHE A 33 7.39 21.65 11.12
C PHE A 33 7.67 20.13 11.13
N THR A 34 6.76 19.33 10.59
CA THR A 34 7.09 17.97 10.15
C THR A 34 7.71 18.08 8.76
N MET A 35 9.03 17.90 8.67
CA MET A 35 9.76 17.84 7.40
C MET A 35 9.70 16.40 6.87
N PHE A 36 9.42 16.24 5.58
CA PHE A 36 9.54 14.96 4.89
C PHE A 36 10.46 15.17 3.68
N THR A 37 11.43 14.29 3.50
CA THR A 37 12.40 14.36 2.41
C THR A 37 12.41 13.04 1.65
N PHE A 38 12.09 13.09 0.36
CA PHE A 38 12.40 12.01 -0.57
C PHE A 38 13.89 12.09 -0.88
N GLY A 39 14.69 11.22 -0.26
CA GLY A 39 16.14 11.24 -0.36
C GLY A 39 16.65 10.75 -1.72
N PHE A 40 16.74 11.62 -2.73
CA PHE A 40 17.46 11.33 -3.98
C PHE A 40 18.62 12.29 -4.20
N LYS A 41 19.84 11.74 -4.29
CA LYS A 41 21.02 12.47 -4.77
C LYS A 41 20.95 12.59 -6.29
N VAL A 42 20.47 13.72 -6.80
CA VAL A 42 20.69 14.11 -8.20
C VAL A 42 22.02 14.87 -8.29
N SER A 43 23.01 14.35 -9.00
CA SER A 43 24.25 15.07 -9.31
C SER A 43 23.93 16.31 -10.17
N GLU A 44 24.38 17.50 -9.75
CA GLU A 44 24.27 18.71 -10.57
C GLU A 44 25.34 18.70 -11.66
N PRO A 45 25.03 19.11 -12.90
CA PRO A 45 26.06 19.32 -13.91
C PRO A 45 26.81 20.62 -13.57
N SER A 46 28.11 20.51 -13.33
CA SER A 46 29.00 21.66 -13.29
C SER A 46 29.15 22.22 -14.71
N ASN A 47 28.84 23.50 -14.88
CA ASN A 47 29.16 24.26 -16.08
C ASN A 47 30.67 24.25 -16.33
N GLU A 48 31.12 23.62 -17.42
CA GLU A 48 32.32 24.01 -18.16
C GLU A 48 32.26 23.38 -19.56
N ASP A 49 32.26 24.23 -20.59
CA ASP A 49 32.27 23.88 -22.00
C ASP A 49 33.52 23.05 -22.35
N SER A 50 33.33 21.77 -22.65
CA SER A 50 34.24 21.02 -23.52
C SER A 50 33.50 19.85 -24.16
N GLU A 51 33.55 19.77 -25.50
CA GLU A 51 33.06 18.65 -26.29
C GLU A 51 33.95 17.42 -26.02
N GLU A 52 33.59 16.61 -25.03
CA GLU A 52 34.03 15.22 -24.93
C GLU A 52 32.85 14.29 -25.18
N VAL A 53 33.06 13.36 -26.11
CA VAL A 53 32.15 12.25 -26.40
C VAL A 53 31.99 11.44 -25.12
N VAL A 54 30.88 11.66 -24.41
CA VAL A 54 30.50 10.82 -23.27
C VAL A 54 30.05 9.47 -23.84
N GLU A 55 30.97 8.50 -23.83
CA GLU A 55 30.59 7.09 -23.90
C GLU A 55 29.54 6.85 -22.81
N GLU A 56 28.34 6.40 -23.21
CA GLU A 56 27.35 5.84 -22.31
C GLU A 56 27.97 4.64 -21.60
N LYS A 57 28.62 4.89 -20.46
CA LYS A 57 28.81 3.87 -19.45
C LYS A 57 27.44 3.57 -18.88
N SER A 58 26.80 2.56 -19.45
CA SER A 58 25.77 1.78 -18.78
C SER A 58 26.35 1.25 -17.47
N SER A 59 26.24 2.05 -16.40
CA SER A 59 26.30 1.52 -15.05
C SER A 59 25.02 0.71 -14.89
N GLN A 60 25.09 -0.57 -15.28
CA GLN A 60 24.23 -1.60 -14.72
C GLN A 60 24.48 -1.58 -13.21
N ASP A 61 23.74 -0.74 -12.50
CA ASP A 61 23.62 -0.84 -11.07
C ASP A 61 22.85 -2.13 -10.84
N SER A 62 23.56 -3.20 -10.50
CA SER A 62 22.98 -4.50 -10.21
C SER A 62 22.29 -4.42 -8.84
N GLN A 63 21.22 -3.64 -8.77
CA GLN A 63 20.38 -3.56 -7.59
C GLN A 63 19.75 -4.94 -7.38
N THR A 64 20.22 -5.63 -6.36
CA THR A 64 19.74 -6.98 -6.01
C THR A 64 18.43 -6.83 -5.24
N TRP A 65 17.32 -7.11 -5.91
CA TRP A 65 16.01 -7.11 -5.28
C TRP A 65 15.89 -8.30 -4.32
N PHE A 66 15.28 -8.09 -3.16
CA PHE A 66 15.03 -9.15 -2.19
C PHE A 66 14.09 -10.21 -2.79
N GLU A 67 14.53 -11.47 -2.85
CA GLU A 67 13.70 -12.54 -3.38
C GLU A 67 12.48 -12.82 -2.50
N CYS A 68 11.36 -13.14 -3.13
CA CYS A 68 10.13 -13.43 -2.45
C CYS A 68 10.20 -14.76 -1.69
N SER A 69 9.74 -14.74 -0.44
CA SER A 69 9.61 -15.91 0.42
C SER A 69 8.26 -15.93 1.12
N GLU A 70 7.71 -17.13 1.28
CA GLU A 70 6.53 -17.36 2.13
C GLU A 70 6.95 -17.37 3.59
N LEU A 71 6.15 -16.73 4.44
CA LEU A 71 6.34 -16.67 5.88
C LEU A 71 5.21 -17.43 6.56
N VAL A 72 5.57 -18.24 7.55
CA VAL A 72 4.61 -19.05 8.29
C VAL A 72 4.06 -18.23 9.45
N LEU A 73 2.73 -18.10 9.53
CA LEU A 73 2.08 -17.52 10.70
C LEU A 73 2.47 -18.32 11.96
N PRO A 74 3.13 -17.71 12.95
CA PRO A 74 3.52 -18.36 14.20
C PRO A 74 2.32 -18.93 14.97
N ASP A 75 2.53 -20.05 15.69
CA ASP A 75 1.44 -20.77 16.37
C ASP A 75 0.77 -19.93 17.48
N ASP A 76 1.53 -19.07 18.15
CA ASP A 76 1.03 -18.10 19.14
C ASP A 76 0.12 -17.02 18.53
N LEU A 77 0.29 -16.71 17.25
CA LEU A 77 -0.62 -15.85 16.50
C LEU A 77 -1.84 -16.61 15.94
N ARG A 78 -1.78 -17.94 15.81
CA ARG A 78 -2.91 -18.72 15.31
C ARG A 78 -4.06 -18.81 16.30
N SER A 79 -3.74 -18.78 17.60
CA SER A 79 -4.70 -18.75 18.71
C SER A 79 -5.41 -17.41 18.87
N GLY A 80 -5.00 -16.37 18.14
CA GLY A 80 -5.42 -15.00 18.42
C GLY A 80 -4.58 -14.37 19.52
N ILE A 81 -4.41 -13.06 19.43
CA ILE A 81 -3.67 -12.27 20.41
C ILE A 81 -4.53 -11.12 20.89
N THR A 82 -4.24 -10.65 22.10
CA THR A 82 -4.77 -9.39 22.62
C THR A 82 -3.61 -8.39 22.73
N ILE A 83 -3.81 -7.20 22.19
CA ILE A 83 -2.88 -6.08 22.31
C ILE A 83 -3.54 -5.00 23.16
N ASP A 84 -2.74 -4.26 23.92
CA ASP A 84 -3.22 -3.09 24.66
C ASP A 84 -3.96 -2.12 23.70
N PRO A 85 -5.21 -1.71 24.00
CA PRO A 85 -5.94 -0.76 23.19
C PRO A 85 -5.20 0.56 22.92
N ASP A 86 -4.33 1.01 23.83
CA ASP A 86 -3.52 2.23 23.62
C ASP A 86 -2.47 2.05 22.51
N HIS A 87 -2.20 0.81 22.11
CA HIS A 87 -1.28 0.44 21.03
C HIS A 87 -2.00 0.09 19.71
N LEU A 88 -3.32 0.30 19.66
CA LEU A 88 -4.15 0.02 18.49
C LEU A 88 -4.80 1.29 17.95
N HIS A 89 -4.98 1.31 16.64
CA HIS A 89 -5.94 2.17 15.95
C HIS A 89 -7.12 1.34 15.49
N VAL A 90 -8.26 2.00 15.28
CA VAL A 90 -9.47 1.37 14.75
C VAL A 90 -9.85 2.08 13.46
N PHE A 91 -9.92 1.31 12.38
CA PHE A 91 -10.53 1.75 11.13
C PHE A 91 -11.99 1.28 11.08
N LEU A 92 -12.92 2.22 11.01
CA LEU A 92 -14.35 1.95 10.82
C LEU A 92 -14.65 1.98 9.32
N ALA A 93 -14.68 0.80 8.68
CA ALA A 93 -14.94 0.70 7.24
C ALA A 93 -16.43 0.92 6.91
N SER A 94 -17.32 0.54 7.83
CA SER A 94 -18.75 0.87 7.80
C SER A 94 -19.31 0.86 9.23
N VAL A 95 -20.62 1.08 9.37
CA VAL A 95 -21.29 1.10 10.68
C VAL A 95 -21.10 -0.22 11.46
N ASP A 96 -21.02 -1.33 10.76
CA ASP A 96 -20.98 -2.68 11.37
C ASP A 96 -19.63 -3.38 11.19
N ILE A 97 -18.66 -2.76 10.49
CA ILE A 97 -17.39 -3.40 10.13
C ILE A 97 -16.23 -2.50 10.54
N GLN A 98 -15.43 -3.01 11.47
CA GLN A 98 -14.19 -2.39 11.92
C GLN A 98 -12.99 -3.31 11.74
N VAL A 99 -11.81 -2.70 11.57
CA VAL A 99 -10.51 -3.36 11.58
C VAL A 99 -9.63 -2.70 12.63
N GLU A 100 -9.18 -3.48 13.60
CA GLU A 100 -8.19 -3.05 14.59
C GLU A 100 -6.79 -3.29 14.03
N TYR A 101 -5.89 -2.33 14.18
CA TYR A 101 -4.53 -2.47 13.66
C TYR A 101 -3.52 -1.78 14.55
N ILE A 102 -2.30 -2.32 14.59
CA ILE A 102 -1.20 -1.80 15.41
C ILE A 102 -0.90 -0.36 15.05
N ASN A 103 -0.82 0.48 16.08
CA ASN A 103 -0.21 1.78 15.99
C ASN A 103 1.30 1.60 15.84
N CYS A 104 1.83 1.68 14.62
CA CYS A 104 3.26 1.44 14.36
C CYS A 104 4.21 2.37 15.15
N LEU A 105 3.71 3.49 15.71
CA LEU A 105 4.49 4.37 16.58
C LEU A 105 4.75 3.77 17.97
N THR A 106 4.01 2.74 18.39
CA THR A 106 4.19 2.05 19.68
C THR A 106 5.02 0.78 19.55
N LEU A 107 5.48 0.43 18.34
CA LEU A 107 6.38 -0.69 18.14
C LEU A 107 7.71 -0.45 18.85
N ASP A 108 8.21 -1.50 19.49
CA ASP A 108 9.57 -1.50 20.01
C ASP A 108 10.56 -1.47 18.83
N LYS A 109 11.23 -0.33 18.68
CA LYS A 109 12.17 -0.09 17.60
C LYS A 109 13.37 -1.04 17.71
N GLU A 110 13.71 -1.55 18.89
CA GLU A 110 14.83 -2.48 19.07
C GLU A 110 14.57 -3.86 18.41
N GLU A 111 13.31 -4.19 18.10
CA GLU A 111 12.95 -5.43 17.40
C GLU A 111 12.90 -5.32 15.87
N LEU A 112 13.09 -4.12 15.32
CA LEU A 112 13.08 -3.88 13.87
C LEU A 112 14.48 -4.07 13.28
N SER A 113 14.53 -4.54 12.03
CA SER A 113 15.79 -4.65 11.28
C SER A 113 16.43 -3.29 11.07
N GLN A 114 17.75 -3.32 10.83
CA GLN A 114 18.53 -2.12 10.62
C GLN A 114 18.03 -1.28 9.45
N ASP A 115 17.52 -1.90 8.39
CA ASP A 115 17.05 -1.20 7.19
C ASP A 115 15.78 -0.37 7.49
N VAL A 116 14.84 -0.94 8.25
CA VAL A 116 13.64 -0.23 8.72
C VAL A 116 14.02 0.92 9.66
N LEU A 117 15.00 0.69 10.54
CA LEU A 117 15.49 1.70 11.48
C LEU A 117 16.16 2.88 10.80
N VAL A 118 16.95 2.63 9.74
CA VAL A 118 17.59 3.68 8.94
C VAL A 118 16.56 4.52 8.22
N ALA A 119 15.56 3.89 7.58
CA ALA A 119 14.50 4.61 6.89
C ALA A 119 13.68 5.51 7.85
N GLU A 120 13.34 4.99 9.03
CA GLU A 120 12.63 5.73 10.08
C GLU A 120 13.46 6.90 10.63
N HIS A 121 14.77 6.69 10.86
CA HIS A 121 15.69 7.74 11.31
C HIS A 121 15.81 8.87 10.29
N ASP A 122 15.89 8.53 9.00
CA ASP A 122 16.05 9.49 7.91
C ASP A 122 14.71 10.14 7.50
N HIS A 123 13.62 9.82 8.22
CA HIS A 123 12.24 10.23 7.89
C HIS A 123 11.89 9.95 6.42
N SER A 124 12.45 8.87 5.87
CA SER A 124 12.26 8.46 4.50
C SER A 124 11.27 7.31 4.47
N ASP A 125 10.07 7.58 3.98
CA ASP A 125 9.03 6.55 3.81
C ASP A 125 9.44 5.47 2.78
N LEU A 126 10.50 5.71 1.98
CA LEU A 126 10.99 4.83 0.90
C LEU A 126 12.52 4.87 0.77
N VAL A 127 13.13 3.71 0.62
CA VAL A 127 14.50 3.47 0.17
C VAL A 127 14.43 2.34 -0.87
N PRO A 128 14.43 2.66 -2.18
CA PRO A 128 14.18 1.67 -3.22
C PRO A 128 15.07 0.43 -3.11
N GLY A 129 14.47 -0.76 -3.16
CA GLY A 129 15.16 -2.05 -3.06
C GLY A 129 15.80 -2.36 -1.69
N GLN A 130 15.51 -1.56 -0.65
CA GLN A 130 15.96 -1.83 0.74
C GLN A 130 14.77 -1.73 1.70
N TYR A 131 13.98 -0.66 1.61
CA TYR A 131 12.79 -0.44 2.41
C TYR A 131 11.72 0.27 1.56
N GLU A 132 10.70 -0.46 1.11
CA GLU A 132 9.64 0.13 0.27
C GLU A 132 8.45 0.64 1.10
N GLY A 133 8.70 1.07 2.35
CA GLY A 133 7.67 1.59 3.26
C GLY A 133 6.95 0.49 4.06
N GLY A 134 5.64 0.67 4.31
CA GLY A 134 4.77 -0.36 4.89
C GLY A 134 4.41 -0.21 6.38
N LEU A 135 5.19 0.54 7.17
CA LEU A 135 4.83 0.87 8.56
C LEU A 135 3.77 1.98 8.66
N LYS A 136 3.72 2.87 7.68
CA LYS A 136 2.72 3.93 7.58
C LYS A 136 1.50 3.44 6.82
N VAL A 137 0.33 3.68 7.37
CA VAL A 137 -0.94 3.50 6.64
C VAL A 137 -1.22 4.75 5.82
N TRP A 138 -1.39 4.55 4.51
CA TRP A 138 -1.65 5.63 3.56
C TRP A 138 -3.16 5.86 3.38
N GLU A 139 -3.56 7.12 3.11
CA GLU A 139 -4.97 7.54 3.00
C GLU A 139 -5.78 6.67 2.01
N CYS A 140 -5.18 6.27 0.88
CA CYS A 140 -5.84 5.45 -0.13
C CYS A 140 -6.27 4.06 0.41
N THR A 141 -5.67 3.59 1.50
CA THR A 141 -6.09 2.36 2.20
C THR A 141 -7.49 2.52 2.77
N PHE A 142 -7.76 3.67 3.41
CA PHE A 142 -9.06 3.95 4.01
C PHE A 142 -10.11 4.23 2.93
N ASP A 143 -9.77 5.02 1.91
CA ASP A 143 -10.68 5.29 0.78
C ASP A 143 -11.14 3.96 0.13
N LEU A 144 -10.22 3.01 -0.07
CA LEU A 144 -10.54 1.70 -0.64
C LEU A 144 -11.34 0.82 0.33
N GLY A 145 -10.98 0.82 1.61
CA GLY A 145 -11.70 0.06 2.63
C GLY A 145 -13.16 0.51 2.77
N GLU A 146 -13.41 1.82 2.76
CA GLU A 146 -14.77 2.38 2.77
C GLU A 146 -15.54 1.96 1.52
N LEU A 147 -14.93 2.06 0.33
CA LEU A 147 -15.56 1.59 -0.91
C LEU A 147 -15.95 0.10 -0.85
N MET A 148 -15.08 -0.75 -0.29
CA MET A 148 -15.31 -2.19 -0.15
C MET A 148 -16.52 -2.49 0.75
N ALA A 149 -16.68 -1.74 1.84
CA ALA A 149 -17.70 -2.00 2.86
C ALA A 149 -19.04 -1.28 2.60
N GLU A 150 -19.04 -0.13 1.91
CA GLU A 150 -20.25 0.69 1.72
C GLU A 150 -20.97 0.44 0.38
N ARG A 151 -20.27 -0.06 -0.64
CA ARG A 151 -20.86 -0.32 -1.96
C ARG A 151 -21.23 -1.78 -2.08
N GLU A 152 -22.52 -2.11 -2.00
CA GLU A 152 -23.04 -3.48 -2.06
C GLU A 152 -22.48 -4.30 -3.24
N GLN A 153 -22.32 -3.68 -4.41
CA GLN A 153 -21.77 -4.32 -5.61
C GLN A 153 -20.28 -4.68 -5.47
N VAL A 154 -19.52 -3.92 -4.67
CA VAL A 154 -18.11 -4.16 -4.37
C VAL A 154 -17.99 -5.16 -3.22
N THR A 155 -18.79 -5.01 -2.16
CA THR A 155 -18.86 -5.94 -1.03
C THR A 155 -19.10 -7.39 -1.48
N LYS A 156 -19.99 -7.59 -2.47
CA LYS A 156 -20.29 -8.92 -3.03
C LYS A 156 -19.10 -9.61 -3.70
N LEU A 157 -18.07 -8.87 -4.11
CA LEU A 157 -16.86 -9.43 -4.74
C LEU A 157 -16.08 -10.34 -3.77
N PHE A 158 -16.19 -10.12 -2.46
CA PHE A 158 -15.38 -10.81 -1.47
C PHE A 158 -15.98 -12.13 -0.99
N LYS A 159 -17.29 -12.31 -1.12
CA LYS A 159 -17.97 -13.51 -0.60
C LYS A 159 -17.49 -14.78 -1.33
N GLY A 160 -16.76 -15.65 -0.61
CA GLY A 160 -16.20 -16.89 -1.15
C GLY A 160 -14.97 -16.68 -2.05
N ALA A 161 -14.38 -15.48 -2.05
CA ALA A 161 -13.28 -15.14 -2.94
C ALA A 161 -11.91 -15.55 -2.39
N THR A 162 -10.98 -15.76 -3.33
CA THR A 162 -9.53 -15.77 -3.07
C THR A 162 -8.98 -14.38 -3.39
N VAL A 163 -8.45 -13.70 -2.37
CA VAL A 163 -8.06 -12.29 -2.44
C VAL A 163 -6.56 -12.12 -2.22
N LEU A 164 -5.92 -11.26 -3.02
CA LEU A 164 -4.55 -10.80 -2.80
C LEU A 164 -4.57 -9.36 -2.30
N ASP A 165 -3.95 -9.09 -1.15
CA ASP A 165 -3.61 -7.74 -0.70
C ASP A 165 -2.13 -7.48 -1.05
N LEU A 166 -1.91 -6.73 -2.14
CA LEU A 166 -0.60 -6.51 -2.76
C LEU A 166 0.01 -5.16 -2.32
N GLY A 167 1.20 -5.21 -1.75
CA GLY A 167 1.77 -4.07 -1.02
C GLY A 167 0.94 -3.78 0.23
N CYS A 168 0.65 -4.82 1.01
CA CYS A 168 -0.40 -4.78 2.02
C CYS A 168 -0.08 -3.88 3.22
N GLY A 169 1.20 -3.58 3.51
CA GLY A 169 1.58 -2.84 4.70
C GLY A 169 0.96 -3.43 5.96
N SER A 170 0.08 -2.67 6.61
CA SER A 170 -0.65 -3.11 7.81
C SER A 170 -1.65 -4.25 7.58
N GLY A 171 -1.97 -4.63 6.33
CA GLY A 171 -2.90 -5.71 6.00
C GLY A 171 -4.39 -5.37 6.19
N ILE A 172 -4.71 -4.08 6.34
CA ILE A 172 -6.09 -3.63 6.64
C ILE A 172 -7.06 -4.10 5.56
N LEU A 173 -6.68 -4.01 4.28
CA LEU A 173 -7.55 -4.37 3.15
C LEU A 173 -7.79 -5.87 3.09
N GLY A 174 -6.76 -6.69 3.25
CA GLY A 174 -6.90 -8.15 3.30
C GLY A 174 -7.72 -8.62 4.50
N ILE A 175 -7.53 -8.02 5.68
CA ILE A 175 -8.35 -8.31 6.87
C ILE A 175 -9.81 -7.92 6.63
N LEU A 176 -10.05 -6.77 6.01
CA LEU A 176 -11.39 -6.35 5.65
C LEU A 176 -12.02 -7.31 4.65
N ALA A 177 -11.29 -7.76 3.63
CA ALA A 177 -11.76 -8.75 2.67
C ALA A 177 -12.17 -10.07 3.36
N ALA A 178 -11.39 -10.53 4.34
CA ALA A 178 -11.72 -11.65 5.22
C ALA A 178 -13.05 -11.42 5.96
N LYS A 179 -13.23 -10.26 6.61
CA LYS A 179 -14.48 -9.89 7.30
C LYS A 179 -15.68 -9.77 6.34
N LEU A 180 -15.43 -9.44 5.07
CA LEU A 180 -16.44 -9.38 4.00
C LEU A 180 -16.74 -10.75 3.36
N GLY A 181 -16.13 -11.82 3.86
CA GLY A 181 -16.46 -13.20 3.50
C GLY A 181 -15.50 -13.87 2.52
N ALA A 182 -14.31 -13.32 2.30
CA ALA A 182 -13.26 -14.02 1.56
C ALA A 182 -12.89 -15.33 2.27
N THR A 183 -12.70 -16.41 1.51
CA THR A 183 -12.32 -17.72 2.06
C THR A 183 -10.81 -17.90 2.12
N LYS A 184 -10.07 -17.15 1.30
CA LYS A 184 -8.61 -17.12 1.30
C LYS A 184 -8.12 -15.70 1.08
N VAL A 185 -7.16 -15.27 1.89
CA VAL A 185 -6.50 -13.97 1.77
C VAL A 185 -4.98 -14.17 1.77
N VAL A 186 -4.33 -13.65 0.74
CA VAL A 186 -2.87 -13.64 0.64
C VAL A 186 -2.39 -12.22 0.87
N PHE A 187 -1.48 -12.05 1.82
CA PHE A 187 -0.86 -10.78 2.14
C PHE A 187 0.55 -10.75 1.56
N GLN A 188 0.85 -9.74 0.76
CA GLN A 188 2.19 -9.57 0.19
C GLN A 188 2.69 -8.15 0.43
N ASP A 189 3.88 -8.03 1.00
CA ASP A 189 4.63 -6.78 1.12
C ASP A 189 6.08 -6.98 0.69
N TYR A 190 6.82 -5.91 0.42
CA TYR A 190 8.25 -6.03 0.17
C TYR A 190 9.01 -6.40 1.45
N ASN A 191 8.64 -5.80 2.57
CA ASN A 191 9.44 -5.81 3.80
C ASN A 191 9.03 -6.97 4.71
N LYS A 192 10.00 -7.82 5.05
CA LYS A 192 9.79 -8.95 5.97
C LYS A 192 9.27 -8.51 7.34
N ASP A 193 9.88 -7.48 7.92
CA ASP A 193 9.48 -6.97 9.24
C ASP A 193 8.04 -6.44 9.26
N VAL A 194 7.60 -5.80 8.17
CA VAL A 194 6.22 -5.32 8.05
C VAL A 194 5.26 -6.50 8.14
N ILE A 195 5.54 -7.59 7.43
CA ILE A 195 4.74 -8.80 7.49
C ILE A 195 4.74 -9.42 8.90
N GLU A 196 5.92 -9.69 9.47
CA GLU A 196 6.04 -10.43 10.74
C GLU A 196 5.60 -9.60 11.96
N LYS A 197 5.94 -8.30 11.98
CA LYS A 197 5.73 -7.44 13.15
C LYS A 197 4.41 -6.67 13.11
N VAL A 198 3.81 -6.51 11.93
CA VAL A 198 2.57 -5.73 11.75
C VAL A 198 1.47 -6.59 11.14
N THR A 199 1.61 -7.03 9.89
CA THR A 199 0.53 -7.66 9.12
C THR A 199 0.00 -8.93 9.80
N MET A 200 0.88 -9.83 10.22
CA MET A 200 0.51 -11.09 10.88
C MET A 200 -0.17 -10.85 12.23
N LYS A 201 0.29 -9.88 13.01
CA LYS A 201 -0.32 -9.51 14.29
C LYS A 201 -1.70 -8.89 14.08
N ASN A 202 -1.84 -7.97 13.11
CA ASN A 202 -3.14 -7.38 12.76
C ASN A 202 -4.13 -8.45 12.30
N TYR A 203 -3.71 -9.40 11.47
CA TYR A 203 -4.54 -10.53 11.08
C TYR A 203 -4.95 -11.37 12.30
N SER A 204 -4.00 -11.65 13.21
CA SER A 204 -4.28 -12.40 14.43
C SER A 204 -5.32 -11.74 15.34
N ILE A 205 -5.26 -10.41 15.52
CA ILE A 205 -6.22 -9.65 16.34
C ILE A 205 -7.64 -9.75 15.76
N ASN A 206 -7.77 -9.78 14.43
CA ASN A 206 -9.06 -9.62 13.77
C ASN A 206 -9.71 -10.92 13.28
N CYS A 207 -8.91 -11.94 13.01
CA CYS A 207 -9.33 -13.16 12.30
C CYS A 207 -8.94 -14.45 13.03
N CYS A 208 -8.14 -14.38 14.09
CA CYS A 208 -7.82 -15.50 14.97
C CYS A 208 -8.48 -15.32 16.35
N GLY A 209 -8.53 -16.38 17.16
CA GLY A 209 -9.23 -16.39 18.45
C GLY A 209 -10.33 -17.44 18.52
N GLU A 210 -10.83 -17.70 19.73
CA GLU A 210 -12.02 -18.53 19.93
C GLU A 210 -13.28 -17.78 19.49
N GLU A 211 -14.20 -18.49 18.85
CA GLU A 211 -15.55 -17.97 18.58
C GLU A 211 -16.18 -17.59 19.91
N SER A 212 -16.48 -16.30 20.13
CA SER A 212 -17.25 -15.87 21.29
C SER A 212 -18.57 -16.65 21.32
N GLU A 213 -18.75 -17.54 22.31
CA GLU A 213 -19.94 -18.39 22.45
C GLU A 213 -21.25 -17.62 22.74
N GLU A 214 -21.25 -16.29 22.77
CA GLU A 214 -22.42 -15.51 23.16
C GLU A 214 -22.91 -14.57 22.05
N GLY A 215 -23.94 -15.04 21.34
CA GLY A 215 -25.05 -14.18 20.92
C GLY A 215 -25.22 -13.94 19.42
N THR A 216 -26.34 -14.45 18.91
CA THR A 216 -27.04 -14.06 17.67
C THR A 216 -26.48 -14.54 16.32
N SER A 217 -26.84 -15.80 16.01
CA SER A 217 -27.48 -16.26 14.77
C SER A 217 -26.87 -15.91 13.39
N SER A 218 -26.44 -16.99 12.72
CA SER A 218 -26.41 -17.22 11.27
C SER A 218 -25.20 -16.74 10.45
N SER A 219 -24.03 -17.31 10.73
CA SER A 219 -23.18 -17.92 9.70
C SER A 219 -22.06 -18.64 10.43
N SER A 220 -21.84 -19.93 10.17
CA SER A 220 -20.58 -20.58 10.51
C SER A 220 -19.48 -19.89 9.72
N THR A 221 -18.89 -18.82 10.27
CA THR A 221 -17.81 -18.08 9.64
C THR A 221 -16.56 -18.96 9.68
N VAL A 222 -16.41 -19.77 8.62
CA VAL A 222 -15.17 -20.47 8.36
C VAL A 222 -14.04 -19.44 8.38
N LYS A 223 -13.08 -19.65 9.29
CA LYS A 223 -11.89 -18.81 9.37
C LYS A 223 -11.21 -18.78 7.99
N PRO A 224 -10.92 -17.60 7.43
CA PRO A 224 -10.29 -17.50 6.13
C PRO A 224 -8.89 -18.12 6.18
N GLU A 225 -8.53 -18.89 5.15
CA GLU A 225 -7.14 -19.31 4.96
C GLU A 225 -6.28 -18.05 4.72
N ALA A 226 -5.15 -17.92 5.42
CA ALA A 226 -4.23 -16.81 5.24
C ALA A 226 -2.81 -17.28 4.90
N GLN A 227 -2.20 -16.64 3.91
CA GLN A 227 -0.79 -16.79 3.57
C GLN A 227 -0.10 -15.44 3.53
N PHE A 228 1.20 -15.44 3.81
CA PHE A 228 1.99 -14.23 4.00
C PHE A 228 3.28 -14.33 3.19
N TYR A 229 3.56 -13.32 2.38
CA TYR A 229 4.75 -13.27 1.54
C TYR A 229 5.48 -11.95 1.74
N CYS A 230 6.81 -12.02 1.82
CA CYS A 230 7.67 -10.84 1.78
C CYS A 230 8.59 -10.89 0.55
N GLY A 231 9.00 -9.74 0.01
CA GLY A 231 9.99 -9.60 -1.06
C GLY A 231 9.44 -9.02 -2.37
N ASP A 232 10.26 -9.05 -3.41
CA ASP A 232 9.98 -8.39 -4.69
C ASP A 232 8.82 -9.04 -5.47
N TRP A 233 7.96 -8.19 -6.04
CA TRP A 233 6.82 -8.61 -6.88
C TRP A 233 7.20 -9.52 -8.04
N GLY A 234 8.34 -9.30 -8.69
CA GLY A 234 8.78 -10.12 -9.82
C GLY A 234 9.03 -11.56 -9.40
N SER A 235 9.66 -11.76 -8.24
CA SER A 235 9.88 -13.09 -7.68
C SER A 235 8.64 -13.71 -7.03
N PHE A 236 7.69 -12.89 -6.53
CA PHE A 236 6.40 -13.38 -6.05
C PHE A 236 5.57 -14.03 -7.16
N VAL A 237 5.71 -13.55 -8.40
CA VAL A 237 5.03 -14.15 -9.57
C VAL A 237 5.33 -15.65 -9.66
N GLU A 238 6.59 -16.04 -9.46
CA GLU A 238 7.07 -17.41 -9.59
C GLU A 238 6.86 -18.29 -8.34
N LYS A 239 6.50 -17.70 -7.19
CA LYS A 239 6.42 -18.40 -5.90
C LYS A 239 5.05 -18.92 -5.53
N ASP A 240 4.01 -18.33 -6.10
CA ASP A 240 2.62 -18.62 -5.77
C ASP A 240 1.85 -18.97 -7.04
N ASP A 241 1.38 -20.20 -7.20
CA ASP A 241 0.63 -20.55 -8.42
C ASP A 241 -0.85 -20.09 -8.36
N THR A 242 -1.25 -19.39 -7.29
CA THR A 242 -2.62 -18.94 -7.08
C THR A 242 -2.99 -17.80 -8.02
N GLN A 243 -4.16 -17.93 -8.65
CA GLN A 243 -4.85 -16.80 -9.27
C GLN A 243 -5.99 -16.30 -8.38
N TYR A 244 -6.20 -15.00 -8.38
CA TYR A 244 -7.08 -14.30 -7.46
C TYR A 244 -8.34 -13.79 -8.14
N ASP A 245 -9.46 -13.90 -7.44
CA ASP A 245 -10.73 -13.29 -7.84
C ASP A 245 -10.66 -11.77 -7.66
N VAL A 246 -9.99 -11.31 -6.59
CA VAL A 246 -9.78 -9.90 -6.30
C VAL A 246 -8.32 -9.63 -5.95
N ILE A 247 -7.72 -8.64 -6.59
CA ILE A 247 -6.43 -8.07 -6.18
C ILE A 247 -6.71 -6.66 -5.63
N LEU A 248 -6.35 -6.44 -4.37
CA LEU A 248 -6.41 -5.16 -3.68
C LEU A 248 -5.01 -4.57 -3.65
N THR A 249 -4.89 -3.26 -3.92
CA THR A 249 -3.62 -2.57 -3.78
C THR A 249 -3.82 -1.08 -3.57
N ALA A 250 -3.08 -0.49 -2.62
CA ALA A 250 -3.18 0.92 -2.27
C ALA A 250 -1.79 1.57 -2.26
N GLU A 251 -1.64 2.69 -2.97
CA GLU A 251 -0.40 3.46 -3.11
C GLU A 251 0.81 2.66 -3.61
N THR A 252 0.62 1.75 -4.58
CA THR A 252 1.69 0.92 -5.17
C THR A 252 2.22 1.40 -6.53
N ILE A 253 1.70 2.53 -7.02
CA ILE A 253 2.07 3.13 -8.33
C ILE A 253 2.81 4.46 -8.21
N TYR A 254 3.51 4.70 -7.10
CA TYR A 254 4.29 5.91 -6.88
C TYR A 254 5.55 5.98 -7.78
N SER A 255 6.07 4.83 -8.21
CA SER A 255 7.28 4.71 -9.03
C SER A 255 6.95 4.13 -10.40
N THR A 256 7.24 4.88 -11.46
CA THR A 256 7.04 4.44 -12.85
C THR A 256 7.91 3.23 -13.22
N ASN A 257 9.06 3.08 -12.56
CA ASN A 257 9.98 1.96 -12.81
C ASN A 257 9.37 0.61 -12.41
N SER A 258 8.35 0.61 -11.55
CA SER A 258 7.66 -0.60 -11.10
C SER A 258 6.44 -0.96 -11.95
N TYR A 259 6.04 -0.13 -12.92
CA TYR A 259 4.80 -0.32 -13.67
C TYR A 259 4.80 -1.61 -14.48
N ASP A 260 5.86 -1.87 -15.25
CA ASP A 260 5.97 -3.11 -16.04
C ASP A 260 5.94 -4.35 -15.15
N LYS A 261 6.59 -4.28 -13.99
CA LYS A 261 6.63 -5.37 -13.00
C LYS A 261 5.23 -5.63 -12.43
N LEU A 262 4.52 -4.57 -12.05
CA LEU A 262 3.17 -4.64 -11.50
C LEU A 262 2.15 -5.14 -12.54
N ILE A 263 2.22 -4.65 -13.77
CA ILE A 263 1.34 -5.10 -14.88
C ILE A 263 1.58 -6.58 -15.18
N LYS A 264 2.84 -7.05 -15.20
CA LYS A 264 3.16 -8.48 -15.37
C LYS A 264 2.57 -9.33 -14.24
N LEU A 265 2.67 -8.86 -13.00
CA LEU A 265 2.04 -9.53 -11.85
C LEU A 265 0.53 -9.63 -12.04
N PHE A 266 -0.13 -8.52 -12.40
CA PHE A 266 -1.57 -8.51 -12.67
C PHE A 266 -1.95 -9.53 -13.74
N LYS A 267 -1.19 -9.65 -14.83
CA LYS A 267 -1.46 -10.63 -15.90
C LYS A 267 -1.36 -12.07 -15.43
N SER A 268 -0.38 -12.36 -14.59
CA SER A 268 -0.14 -13.71 -14.08
C SER A 268 -1.16 -14.11 -13.02
N LYS A 269 -1.46 -13.18 -12.10
CA LYS A 269 -2.17 -13.47 -10.85
C LYS A 269 -3.66 -13.19 -10.89
N LEU A 270 -4.15 -12.37 -11.80
CA LEU A 270 -5.59 -12.13 -11.90
C LEU A 270 -6.28 -13.30 -12.62
N LYS A 271 -7.38 -13.81 -12.06
CA LYS A 271 -8.25 -14.73 -12.80
C LYS A 271 -8.86 -14.04 -14.03
N PRO A 272 -9.27 -14.79 -15.07
CA PRO A 272 -9.86 -14.20 -16.28
C PRO A 272 -11.08 -13.30 -16.03
N ASP A 273 -11.90 -13.62 -15.02
CA ASP A 273 -13.08 -12.87 -14.57
C ASP A 273 -12.84 -12.05 -13.29
N GLY A 274 -11.59 -12.04 -12.81
CA GLY A 274 -11.19 -11.32 -11.62
C GLY A 274 -11.18 -9.80 -11.80
N VAL A 275 -11.03 -9.10 -10.68
CA VAL A 275 -10.99 -7.64 -10.63
C VAL A 275 -9.84 -7.14 -9.76
N ILE A 276 -9.20 -6.05 -10.20
CA ILE A 276 -8.21 -5.34 -9.40
C ILE A 276 -8.84 -4.03 -8.93
N LEU A 277 -8.77 -3.76 -7.64
CA LEU A 277 -9.13 -2.48 -7.05
C LEU A 277 -7.84 -1.79 -6.62
N LEU A 278 -7.46 -0.76 -7.37
CA LEU A 278 -6.22 0.01 -7.16
C LEU A 278 -6.57 1.41 -6.68
N ALA A 279 -6.18 1.74 -5.45
CA ALA A 279 -6.37 3.08 -4.90
C ALA A 279 -5.04 3.86 -4.89
N ALA A 280 -5.02 5.05 -5.48
CA ALA A 280 -3.79 5.82 -5.58
C ALA A 280 -4.05 7.32 -5.73
N LYS A 281 -3.02 8.11 -5.40
CA LYS A 281 -2.97 9.53 -5.73
C LYS A 281 -2.88 9.72 -7.25
N THR A 282 -3.52 10.76 -7.75
CA THR A 282 -3.42 11.10 -9.18
C THR A 282 -2.00 11.48 -9.58
N TYR A 283 -1.23 12.02 -8.63
CA TYR A 283 0.15 12.43 -8.83
C TYR A 283 0.94 12.32 -7.52
N TYR A 284 2.17 11.79 -7.61
CA TYR A 284 3.12 11.73 -6.50
C TYR A 284 4.27 12.72 -6.74
N PHE A 285 4.36 13.76 -5.91
CA PHE A 285 5.45 14.73 -6.00
C PHE A 285 6.81 14.07 -5.69
N GLY A 286 7.82 14.33 -6.51
CA GLY A 286 9.21 13.92 -6.27
C GLY A 286 9.60 12.55 -6.86
N VAL A 287 8.68 11.58 -6.91
CA VAL A 287 8.93 10.22 -7.45
C VAL A 287 8.38 10.01 -8.86
N GLY A 288 7.50 10.90 -9.32
CA GLY A 288 7.10 11.00 -10.73
C GLY A 288 6.00 10.04 -11.17
N GLY A 289 5.59 9.06 -10.35
CA GLY A 289 4.45 8.20 -10.63
C GLY A 289 3.08 8.85 -10.39
N GLY A 290 2.02 8.09 -10.63
CA GLY A 290 0.65 8.54 -10.49
C GLY A 290 -0.32 7.86 -11.43
N LEU A 291 -1.60 7.98 -11.09
CA LEU A 291 -2.70 7.27 -11.72
C LEU A 291 -2.76 7.47 -13.24
N ARG A 292 -2.65 8.72 -13.73
CA ARG A 292 -2.71 9.01 -15.17
C ARG A 292 -1.58 8.38 -15.98
N LEU A 293 -0.38 8.29 -15.40
CA LEU A 293 0.75 7.61 -16.04
C LEU A 293 0.56 6.09 -16.04
N PHE A 294 0.00 5.54 -14.96
CA PHE A 294 -0.27 4.12 -14.87
C PHE A 294 -1.38 3.67 -15.84
N GLU A 295 -2.45 4.47 -15.98
CA GLU A 295 -3.49 4.26 -16.99
C GLU A 295 -2.92 4.24 -18.41
N LYS A 296 -2.00 5.17 -18.72
CA LYS A 296 -1.29 5.17 -20.01
C LYS A 296 -0.48 3.88 -20.21
N ALA A 297 0.23 3.41 -19.20
CA ALA A 297 0.97 2.15 -19.26
C ALA A 297 0.05 0.94 -19.49
N LEU A 298 -1.12 0.89 -18.82
CA LEU A 298 -2.14 -0.15 -19.06
C LEU A 298 -2.70 -0.11 -20.50
N GLN A 299 -2.89 1.10 -21.04
CA GLN A 299 -3.37 1.29 -22.42
C GLN A 299 -2.35 0.84 -23.46
N GLU A 300 -1.07 1.19 -23.26
CA GLU A 300 0.05 0.78 -24.12
C GLU A 300 0.26 -0.74 -24.08
N ASP A 301 0.16 -1.34 -22.90
CA ASP A 301 0.20 -2.79 -22.72
C ASP A 301 -0.97 -3.52 -23.42
N GLY A 302 -2.16 -2.90 -23.36
CA GLY A 302 -3.32 -3.33 -24.12
C GLY A 302 -4.10 -4.51 -23.54
N HIS A 303 -3.60 -5.21 -22.51
CA HIS A 303 -4.27 -6.39 -21.93
C HIS A 303 -5.45 -6.06 -21.01
N PHE A 304 -5.40 -4.92 -20.33
CA PHE A 304 -6.39 -4.54 -19.32
C PHE A 304 -7.28 -3.39 -19.79
N SER A 305 -8.53 -3.43 -19.33
CA SER A 305 -9.44 -2.28 -19.32
C SER A 305 -9.53 -1.73 -17.90
N HIS A 306 -9.75 -0.43 -17.77
CA HIS A 306 -9.91 0.21 -16.47
C HIS A 306 -11.07 1.21 -16.49
N ARG A 307 -11.66 1.47 -15.32
CA ARG A 307 -12.58 2.57 -15.07
C ARG A 307 -12.35 3.13 -13.67
N THR A 308 -12.64 4.41 -13.48
CA THR A 308 -12.69 5.01 -12.14
C THR A 308 -13.92 4.51 -11.39
N ALA A 309 -13.72 3.88 -10.23
CA ALA A 309 -14.78 3.42 -9.33
C ALA A 309 -15.12 4.44 -8.24
N TRP A 310 -14.17 5.32 -7.90
CA TRP A 310 -14.33 6.38 -6.90
C TRP A 310 -13.31 7.49 -7.11
N GLU A 311 -13.68 8.73 -6.76
CA GLU A 311 -12.79 9.90 -6.76
C GLU A 311 -12.93 10.67 -5.45
N CYS A 312 -11.82 11.14 -4.90
CA CYS A 312 -11.82 12.01 -3.74
C CYS A 312 -12.22 13.43 -4.15
N GLU A 313 -13.25 13.97 -3.50
CA GLU A 313 -13.78 15.31 -3.80
C GLU A 313 -12.99 16.45 -3.14
N SER A 314 -12.07 16.15 -2.21
CA SER A 314 -11.38 17.17 -1.42
C SER A 314 -9.91 16.84 -1.15
N GLY A 315 -9.08 17.87 -0.95
CA GLY A 315 -7.66 17.70 -0.64
C GLY A 315 -6.82 17.24 -1.84
N VAL A 316 -5.85 16.37 -1.58
CA VAL A 316 -5.03 15.76 -2.64
C VAL A 316 -5.91 14.83 -3.45
N LYS A 317 -5.89 14.96 -4.78
CA LYS A 317 -6.69 14.09 -5.65
C LYS A 317 -6.25 12.64 -5.53
N ARG A 318 -7.17 11.78 -5.11
CA ARG A 318 -7.03 10.32 -5.01
C ARG A 318 -8.19 9.68 -5.76
N GLU A 319 -7.94 8.56 -6.39
CA GLU A 319 -8.95 7.82 -7.15
C GLU A 319 -8.78 6.32 -6.92
N ILE A 320 -9.86 5.57 -7.09
CA ILE A 320 -9.85 4.12 -7.10
C ILE A 320 -10.18 3.66 -8.52
N LEU A 321 -9.26 2.89 -9.11
CA LEU A 321 -9.47 2.22 -10.39
C LEU A 321 -9.99 0.80 -10.18
N GLU A 322 -11.01 0.45 -10.94
CA GLU A 322 -11.40 -0.94 -11.20
C GLU A 322 -10.74 -1.37 -12.51
N ILE A 323 -9.86 -2.38 -12.45
CA ILE A 323 -9.12 -2.90 -13.60
C ILE A 323 -9.54 -4.35 -13.85
N LYS A 324 -9.81 -4.70 -15.11
CA LYS A 324 -10.24 -6.04 -15.54
C LYS A 324 -9.52 -6.46 -16.82
N ALA A 325 -9.24 -7.75 -16.96
CA ALA A 325 -8.73 -8.30 -18.22
C ALA A 325 -9.71 -7.99 -19.36
N LYS A 326 -9.19 -7.57 -20.52
CA LYS A 326 -10.05 -7.41 -21.71
C LYS A 326 -10.53 -8.80 -22.16
N PRO A 327 -11.76 -8.91 -22.69
CA PRO A 327 -12.20 -10.12 -23.35
C PRO A 327 -11.21 -10.46 -24.46
N GLN A 328 -10.73 -11.70 -24.53
CA GLN A 328 -9.99 -12.15 -25.69
C GLN A 328 -10.95 -12.08 -26.89
N THR A 329 -10.69 -11.16 -27.82
CA THR A 329 -11.34 -11.17 -29.12
C THR A 329 -10.85 -12.42 -29.84
N SER A 330 -11.72 -13.43 -29.94
CA SER A 330 -11.49 -14.57 -30.84
C SER A 330 -11.45 -14.03 -32.27
N GLU A 331 -10.25 -13.95 -32.85
CA GLU A 331 -10.04 -13.72 -34.28
C GLU A 331 -10.44 -14.93 -35.13
#